data_AF-A0A668S136-F1
#
_entry.id   AF-A0A668S136-F1
#
_cell.length_a   1.000
_cell.length_b   1.000
_cell.length_c   1.000
_cell.angle_alpha   90.00
_cell.angle_beta   90.00
_cell.angle_gamma   90.00
#
_symmetry.space_group_name_H-M   'P 1'
#
loop_
_entity.id
_entity.type
_entity.pdbx_description
1 polymer ?
#
loop_
_entity_poly.entity_id
_entity_poly.type
_entity_poly.pdbx_seq_one_letter_code
_entity_poly.pdbx_strand_id
1 'polypeptide(L)'
;MGARQTVLPASVRTSAYVVIQRNFIDMLNKAPRLKSTIKTKAKGNINVRPASEAMIELLTLLFLNSLAEEAKAKAFEEKSATIRAQHVRAVSKKVLKKARG
;
A
#
# COMPACT_ATOMS: atom_id res chain seq x y z
N MET A 1 19.56 20.89 -28.28
CA MET A 1 19.29 19.47 -28.59
C MET A 1 18.21 18.98 -27.63
N GLY A 2 16.95 18.89 -28.08
CA GLY A 2 15.83 18.46 -27.25
C GLY A 2 15.73 16.93 -27.21
N ALA A 3 15.60 16.36 -26.01
CA ALA A 3 15.39 14.94 -25.84
C ALA A 3 14.05 14.53 -26.50
N ARG A 4 14.11 13.66 -27.51
CA ARG A 4 12.91 13.05 -28.11
C ARG A 4 12.19 12.26 -27.02
N GLN A 5 11.02 12.73 -26.60
CA GLN A 5 10.13 11.97 -25.73
C GLN A 5 9.60 10.79 -26.54
N THR A 6 10.17 9.60 -26.33
CA THR A 6 9.75 8.37 -27.01
C THR A 6 8.41 7.93 -26.42
N VAL A 7 7.33 8.23 -27.13
CA VAL A 7 5.99 7.78 -26.73
C VAL A 7 5.86 6.30 -27.11
N LEU A 8 5.73 5.42 -26.11
CA LEU A 8 5.60 3.97 -26.33
C LEU A 8 4.41 3.67 -27.27
N PRO A 9 4.52 2.71 -28.21
CA PRO A 9 3.46 2.40 -29.16
C PRO A 9 2.16 1.97 -28.46
N ALA A 10 1.01 2.26 -29.08
CA ALA A 10 -0.31 2.08 -28.47
C ALA A 10 -0.58 0.64 -27.99
N SER A 11 -0.11 -0.37 -28.73
CA SER A 11 -0.24 -1.80 -28.32
C SER A 11 0.50 -2.10 -27.02
N VAL A 12 1.69 -1.52 -26.82
CA VAL A 12 2.49 -1.67 -25.60
C VAL A 12 1.85 -0.93 -24.43
N ARG A 13 1.26 0.25 -24.67
CA ARG A 13 0.49 0.98 -23.65
C ARG A 13 -0.73 0.17 -23.20
N THR A 14 -1.52 -0.36 -24.13
CA THR A 14 -2.69 -1.18 -23.79
C THR A 14 -2.30 -2.43 -23.02
N SER A 15 -1.21 -3.09 -23.40
CA SER A 15 -0.67 -4.24 -22.66
C SER A 15 -0.25 -3.88 -21.23
N ALA A 16 0.47 -2.77 -21.05
CA ALA A 16 0.87 -2.28 -19.73
C ALA A 16 -0.34 -1.95 -18.84
N TYR A 17 -1.37 -1.28 -19.39
CA TYR A 17 -2.61 -1.01 -18.66
C TYR A 17 -3.31 -2.31 -18.24
N VAL A 18 -3.41 -3.30 -19.15
CA VAL A 18 -4.04 -4.59 -18.83
C VAL A 18 -3.27 -5.35 -17.75
N VAL A 19 -1.93 -5.31 -17.79
CA VAL A 19 -1.07 -5.92 -16.76
C VAL A 19 -1.24 -5.21 -15.41
N ILE A 20 -1.24 -3.87 -15.40
CA ILE A 20 -1.46 -3.09 -14.18
C ILE A 20 -2.86 -3.37 -13.61
N GLN A 21 -3.88 -3.40 -14.44
CA GLN A 21 -5.26 -3.71 -14.04
C GLN A 21 -5.38 -5.13 -13.48
N ARG A 22 -4.78 -6.13 -14.13
CA ARG A 22 -4.74 -7.50 -13.60
C ARG A 22 -4.03 -7.58 -12.27
N ASN A 23 -2.85 -6.98 -12.15
CA ASN A 23 -2.09 -6.98 -10.90
C ASN A 23 -2.86 -6.25 -9.78
N PHE A 24 -3.59 -5.19 -10.11
CA PHE A 24 -4.47 -4.50 -9.18
C PHE A 24 -5.63 -5.40 -8.73
N ILE A 25 -6.31 -6.07 -9.66
CA ILE A 25 -7.39 -7.02 -9.35
C ILE A 25 -6.86 -8.20 -8.51
N ASP A 26 -5.68 -8.73 -8.82
CA ASP A 26 -5.06 -9.81 -8.05
C ASP A 26 -4.65 -9.35 -6.65
N MET A 27 -4.19 -8.10 -6.51
CA MET A 27 -3.93 -7.49 -5.21
C MET A 27 -5.22 -7.32 -4.40
N LEU A 28 -6.34 -6.93 -5.03
CA LEU A 28 -7.66 -6.84 -4.37
C LEU A 28 -8.18 -8.22 -3.95
N ASN A 29 -8.02 -9.24 -4.80
CA ASN A 29 -8.45 -10.61 -4.49
C ASN A 29 -7.59 -11.28 -3.39
N LYS A 30 -6.35 -10.81 -3.21
CA LYS A 30 -5.45 -11.23 -2.13
C LYS A 30 -5.53 -10.32 -0.91
N ALA A 31 -6.38 -9.29 -0.93
CA ALA A 31 -6.51 -8.37 0.18
C ALA A 31 -6.85 -9.16 1.46
N PRO A 32 -6.23 -8.83 2.60
CA PRO A 32 -6.54 -9.52 3.85
C PRO A 32 -8.04 -9.46 4.11
N ARG A 33 -8.60 -10.42 4.85
CA ARG A 33 -10.01 -10.36 5.30
C ARG A 33 -10.22 -9.23 6.33
N LEU A 34 -9.99 -7.98 5.93
CA LEU A 34 -9.90 -6.80 6.79
C LEU A 34 -11.18 -6.58 7.58
N LYS A 35 -12.34 -6.78 6.94
CA LYS A 35 -13.65 -6.78 7.60
C LYS A 35 -13.70 -7.75 8.78
N SER A 36 -13.22 -8.99 8.60
CA SER A 36 -13.19 -9.99 9.67
C SER A 36 -12.24 -9.55 10.78
N THR A 37 -11.04 -9.10 10.44
CA THR A 37 -10.05 -8.63 11.42
C THR A 37 -10.60 -7.48 12.27
N ILE A 38 -11.24 -6.49 11.63
CA ILE A 38 -11.82 -5.34 12.34
C ILE A 38 -12.94 -5.81 13.26
N LYS A 39 -13.85 -6.68 12.80
CA LYS A 39 -14.92 -7.24 13.65
C LYS A 39 -14.37 -8.00 14.86
N THR A 40 -13.28 -8.75 14.70
CA THR A 40 -12.65 -9.49 15.80
C THR A 40 -11.88 -8.59 16.77
N LYS A 41 -11.33 -7.45 16.31
CA LYS A 41 -10.48 -6.57 17.13
C LYS A 41 -11.23 -5.36 17.71
N ALA A 42 -12.38 -5.00 17.18
CA ALA A 42 -13.18 -3.89 17.67
C ALA A 42 -13.75 -4.18 19.06
N LYS A 43 -13.76 -3.16 19.92
CA LYS A 43 -14.46 -3.22 21.21
C LYS A 43 -15.95 -2.95 20.99
N GLY A 44 -16.70 -4.00 20.64
CA GLY A 44 -18.15 -3.94 20.47
C GLY A 44 -18.62 -4.42 19.10
N ASN A 45 -19.95 -4.52 18.95
CA ASN A 45 -20.56 -5.00 17.72
C ASN A 45 -20.55 -3.89 16.65
N ILE A 46 -19.60 -3.96 15.73
CA ILE A 46 -19.46 -3.00 14.64
C ILE A 46 -20.09 -3.52 13.34
N ASN A 47 -20.88 -2.66 12.70
CA ASN A 47 -21.42 -2.94 11.37
C ASN A 47 -20.54 -2.29 10.29
N VAL A 48 -19.85 -3.14 9.51
CA VAL A 48 -19.07 -2.69 8.35
C VAL A 48 -19.94 -2.85 7.11
N ARG A 49 -20.41 -1.73 6.56
CA ARG A 49 -21.21 -1.68 5.31
C ARG A 49 -20.30 -1.86 4.09
N PRO A 50 -20.81 -2.33 2.94
CA PRO A 50 -20.00 -2.58 1.75
C PRO A 50 -19.11 -1.40 1.31
N ALA A 51 -19.65 -0.18 1.29
CA ALA A 51 -18.85 1.00 0.94
C ALA A 51 -17.71 1.29 1.94
N SER A 52 -17.90 0.94 3.22
CA SER A 52 -16.86 1.08 4.24
C SER A 52 -15.71 0.09 4.03
N GLU A 53 -15.96 -1.06 3.40
CA GLU A 53 -14.93 -2.07 3.11
C GLU A 53 -13.88 -1.51 2.15
N ALA A 54 -14.32 -0.89 1.04
CA ALA A 54 -13.42 -0.23 0.10
C ALA A 54 -12.61 0.92 0.75
N MET A 55 -13.22 1.68 1.66
CA MET A 55 -12.53 2.75 2.39
C MET A 55 -11.48 2.20 3.38
N ILE A 56 -11.79 1.09 4.07
CA ILE A 56 -10.85 0.39 4.94
C ILE A 56 -9.64 -0.12 4.13
N GLU A 57 -9.89 -0.69 2.95
CA GLU A 57 -8.84 -1.14 2.05
C GLU A 57 -7.96 0.03 1.59
N LEU A 58 -8.57 1.13 1.14
CA LEU A 58 -7.84 2.33 0.75
C LEU A 58 -6.98 2.88 1.89
N LEU A 59 -7.53 3.02 3.09
CA LEU A 59 -6.78 3.47 4.27
C LEU A 59 -5.62 2.53 4.61
N THR A 60 -5.81 1.23 4.46
CA THR A 60 -4.77 0.23 4.68
C THR A 60 -3.63 0.39 3.66
N LEU A 61 -3.96 0.60 2.39
CA LEU A 61 -2.97 0.85 1.33
C LEU A 61 -2.19 2.14 1.58
N LEU A 62 -2.87 3.24 1.92
CA LEU A 62 -2.22 4.52 2.23
C LEU A 62 -1.30 4.42 3.45
N PHE A 63 -1.72 3.68 4.48
CA PHE A 63 -0.91 3.39 5.65
C PHE A 63 0.35 2.59 5.30
N LEU A 64 0.20 1.50 4.54
CA LEU A 64 1.32 0.65 4.13
C LEU A 64 2.29 1.39 3.21
N ASN A 65 1.80 2.23 2.30
CA ASN A 65 2.63 3.08 1.46
C ASN A 65 3.47 4.05 2.31
N SER A 66 2.83 4.72 3.28
CA SER A 66 3.54 5.63 4.19
C SER A 66 4.57 4.90 5.06
N LEU A 67 4.26 3.68 5.51
CA LEU A 67 5.18 2.84 6.27
C LEU A 67 6.38 2.41 5.42
N ALA A 68 6.15 2.03 4.16
CA ALA A 68 7.19 1.62 3.22
C ALA A 68 8.16 2.77 2.90
N GLU A 69 7.65 3.97 2.65
CA GLU A 69 8.48 5.16 2.40
C GLU A 69 9.36 5.50 3.61
N GLU A 70 8.80 5.52 4.83
CA GLU A 70 9.58 5.79 6.04
C GLU A 70 10.60 4.66 6.32
N ALA A 71 10.25 3.40 6.08
CA ALA A 71 11.18 2.28 6.24
C ALA A 71 12.30 2.28 5.19
N LYS A 72 12.01 2.72 3.96
CA LYS A 72 12.99 2.92 2.89
C LYS A 72 13.97 4.04 3.25
N ALA A 73 13.47 5.18 3.75
CA ALA A 73 14.32 6.26 4.24
C ALA A 73 15.25 5.76 5.37
N LYS A 74 14.72 4.99 6.32
CA LYS A 74 15.51 4.40 7.40
C LYS A 74 16.59 3.43 6.89
N ALA A 75 16.26 2.58 5.92
CA ALA A 75 17.21 1.68 5.29
C ALA A 75 18.34 2.45 4.59
N PHE A 76 18.00 3.56 3.92
CA PHE A 76 18.96 4.43 3.26
C PHE A 76 19.91 5.12 4.25
N GLU A 77 19.38 5.66 5.36
CA GLU A 77 20.19 6.23 6.45
C GLU A 77 21.21 5.22 7.00
N GLU A 78 20.80 3.95 7.13
CA GLU A 78 21.64 2.84 7.62
C GLU A 78 22.52 2.20 6.53
N LYS A 79 22.58 2.79 5.32
CA LYS A 79 23.33 2.29 4.15
C LYS A 79 22.99 0.85 3.77
N SER A 80 21.73 0.45 3.99
CA SER A 80 21.24 -0.89 3.68
C SER A 80 20.65 -0.94 2.28
N ALA A 81 21.09 -1.91 1.47
CA ALA A 81 20.59 -2.12 0.11
C ALA A 81 19.14 -2.66 0.05
N THR A 82 18.58 -3.12 1.17
CA THR A 82 17.25 -3.75 1.24
C THR A 82 16.50 -3.30 2.48
N ILE A 83 15.16 -3.24 2.41
CA ILE A 83 14.34 -3.03 3.61
C ILE A 83 14.30 -4.33 4.42
N ARG A 84 14.66 -4.25 5.70
CA ARG A 84 14.70 -5.37 6.63
C ARG A 84 13.76 -5.10 7.82
N ALA A 85 13.51 -6.15 8.61
CA ALA A 85 12.61 -6.09 9.74
C ALA A 85 12.96 -4.99 10.75
N GLN A 86 14.25 -4.71 10.99
CA GLN A 86 14.64 -3.65 11.93
C GLN A 86 14.26 -2.25 11.45
N HIS A 87 14.35 -1.96 10.15
CA HIS A 87 13.98 -0.64 9.60
C HIS A 87 12.47 -0.39 9.80
N VAL A 88 11.65 -1.41 9.51
CA VAL A 88 10.19 -1.35 9.73
C VAL A 88 9.88 -1.15 11.21
N ARG A 89 10.50 -1.92 12.11
CA ARG A 89 10.29 -1.78 13.56
C ARG A 89 10.64 -0.39 14.05
N ALA A 90 11.74 0.19 13.57
CA ALA A 90 12.21 1.52 13.97
C ALA A 90 11.19 2.63 13.66
N VAL A 91 10.51 2.55 12.50
CA VAL A 91 9.56 3.59 12.07
C VAL A 91 8.12 3.32 12.47
N SER A 92 7.76 2.06 12.75
CA SER A 92 6.37 1.63 13.00
C SER A 92 5.64 2.47 14.05
N LYS A 93 6.28 2.78 15.18
CA LYS A 93 5.66 3.57 16.27
C LYS A 93 5.31 4.99 15.83
N LYS A 94 6.17 5.62 15.03
CA LYS A 94 5.96 6.97 14.49
C LYS A 94 4.81 6.98 13.49
N VAL A 95 4.80 6.04 12.54
CA VAL A 95 3.78 5.95 11.49
C VAL A 95 2.41 5.61 12.08
N LEU A 96 2.35 4.66 13.03
CA LEU A 96 1.11 4.34 13.76
C LEU A 96 0.54 5.53 14.54
N LYS A 97 1.38 6.43 15.07
CA LYS A 97 0.91 7.66 15.72
C LYS A 97 0.28 8.63 14.73
N LYS A 98 0.87 8.78 13.53
CA LYS A 98 0.34 9.64 12.45
C LYS A 98 -0.99 9.13 11.90
N ALA A 99 -1.20 7.82 11.91
CA ALA A 99 -2.41 7.18 11.42
C ALA A 99 -3.59 7.22 12.41
N ARG A 100 -3.41 7.80 13.60
CA ARG A 100 -4.52 8.04 14.53
C ARG A 100 -5.38 9.16 13.97
N GLY A 101 -6.69 8.91 13.87
CA GLY A 101 -7.68 9.94 13.58
C GLY A 101 -7.88 10.89 14.75
#